data_AF-V9I9P9-F1
#
_entry.id   AF-V9I9P9-F1
#
_cell.length_a   1.000
_cell.length_b   1.000
_cell.length_c   1.000
_cell.angle_alpha   90.00
_cell.angle_beta   90.00
_cell.angle_gamma   90.00
#
_symmetry.space_group_name_H-M   'P 1'
#
loop_
_entity.id
_entity.type
_entity.pdbx_description
1 polymer ?
#
loop_
_entity_poly.entity_id
_entity_poly.type
_entity_poly.pdbx_seq_one_letter_code
_entity_poly.pdbx_strand_id
1 'polypeptide(L)'
;MLRGFNSWTSYIFKSVYTFNIVDIPQYMTILPNTSTEKIIMTKQCLEVRGHIVAAILRDVTFTEDSYNSFIDLQEKLHQNIGRKRTLVSIGTHDLDTVKGPFLYDARSPTNICFKPLNQDKEYTAEEIMNLYNNHAQLKQYLHIIKDSPFYPVVEDSNGIILSFPPIINGDHSKITLDTKNILIECTAIDLTKAKVVLNTIVCAFSQYCKTKYTIEMVEVLYPNGQVFHYPDLKYRTIEIDCEKAMKYIGIKQTAEELVSLLSRMSLKTSIKNGNKLTIEVPPTRHDVLHACDIYEDIAIAYGYNKIQKTIPYLFTIAEECPLNKLSDQLRTELAYAGFTEALTFSLV
;
A
#
# COMPACT_ATOMS: atom_id res chain seq x y z
N MET A 1 -17.84 -5.17 -17.07
CA MET A 1 -16.47 -4.89 -16.57
C MET A 1 -16.22 -3.38 -16.35
N LEU A 2 -17.23 -2.62 -15.88
CA LEU A 2 -17.14 -1.15 -15.67
C LEU A 2 -17.91 -0.68 -14.41
N ARG A 3 -18.25 -1.57 -13.47
CA ARG A 3 -19.04 -1.24 -12.26
C ARG A 3 -18.22 -1.12 -10.96
N GLY A 4 -16.91 -1.39 -11.00
CA GLY A 4 -16.06 -1.44 -9.79
C GLY A 4 -15.28 -0.16 -9.46
N PHE A 5 -15.21 0.81 -10.38
CA PHE A 5 -14.47 2.07 -10.17
C PHE A 5 -15.29 3.17 -9.46
N ASN A 6 -16.61 2.98 -9.33
CA ASN A 6 -17.52 4.00 -8.82
C ASN A 6 -17.58 4.06 -7.28
N SER A 7 -17.20 3.02 -6.53
CA SER A 7 -17.28 3.09 -5.06
C SER A 7 -16.10 3.83 -4.43
N TRP A 8 -14.88 3.62 -4.94
CA TRP A 8 -13.68 4.32 -4.47
C TRP A 8 -13.69 5.81 -4.82
N THR A 9 -14.06 6.14 -6.06
CA THR A 9 -14.28 7.53 -6.45
C THR A 9 -15.44 8.14 -5.68
N SER A 10 -16.55 7.42 -5.44
CA SER A 10 -17.66 7.96 -4.63
C SER A 10 -17.30 8.17 -3.16
N TYR A 11 -16.38 7.40 -2.55
CA TYR A 11 -15.94 7.64 -1.17
C TYR A 11 -15.01 8.86 -1.09
N ILE A 12 -14.09 9.00 -2.04
CA ILE A 12 -13.26 10.20 -2.17
C ILE A 12 -14.16 11.42 -2.45
N PHE A 13 -15.11 11.32 -3.39
CA PHE A 13 -16.01 12.42 -3.75
C PHE A 13 -17.08 12.75 -2.71
N LYS A 14 -17.62 11.78 -1.95
CA LYS A 14 -18.49 12.08 -0.79
C LYS A 14 -17.69 12.73 0.32
N SER A 15 -16.44 12.31 0.53
CA SER A 15 -15.55 12.98 1.46
C SER A 15 -15.29 14.43 1.04
N VAL A 16 -15.09 14.70 -0.28
CA VAL A 16 -14.83 16.02 -0.89
C VAL A 16 -15.85 17.10 -0.48
N TYR A 17 -17.12 16.74 -0.26
CA TYR A 17 -18.17 17.68 0.15
C TYR A 17 -18.27 17.94 1.66
N THR A 18 -17.53 17.19 2.49
CA THR A 18 -17.48 17.32 3.96
C THR A 18 -16.17 17.97 4.48
N PHE A 19 -15.25 18.39 3.61
CA PHE A 19 -13.90 18.85 3.99
C PHE A 19 -13.81 20.19 4.74
N ASN A 20 -14.90 20.90 4.99
CA ASN A 20 -14.81 22.14 5.75
C ASN A 20 -14.71 21.93 7.27
N ILE A 21 -14.82 20.69 7.79
CA ILE A 21 -14.91 20.43 9.25
C ILE A 21 -14.24 19.09 9.68
N VAL A 22 -13.18 18.62 9.01
CA VAL A 22 -12.44 17.43 9.49
C VAL A 22 -10.99 17.80 9.74
N ASP A 23 -10.59 17.74 11.02
CA ASP A 23 -9.21 17.93 11.43
C ASP A 23 -8.31 16.89 10.76
N ILE A 24 -7.18 17.35 10.22
CA ILE A 24 -6.19 16.48 9.58
C ILE A 24 -5.66 15.49 10.64
N PRO A 25 -5.80 14.16 10.45
CA PRO A 25 -5.37 13.20 11.44
C PRO A 25 -3.86 13.24 11.65
N GLN A 26 -3.45 13.24 12.91
CA GLN A 26 -2.06 13.13 13.32
C GLN A 26 -1.80 11.73 13.85
N TYR A 27 -1.10 10.93 13.04
CA TYR A 27 -0.73 9.57 13.39
C TYR A 27 0.51 9.58 14.26
N MET A 28 0.44 8.91 15.40
CA MET A 28 1.55 8.85 16.36
C MET A 28 1.89 7.40 16.68
N THR A 29 3.18 7.12 16.70
CA THR A 29 3.70 5.89 17.28
C THR A 29 3.87 6.06 18.78
N ILE A 30 3.42 5.08 19.55
CA ILE A 30 3.55 5.06 21.01
C ILE A 30 4.40 3.87 21.45
N LEU A 31 5.19 4.10 22.50
CA LEU A 31 5.82 3.04 23.27
C LEU A 31 4.80 2.51 24.29
N PRO A 32 4.68 1.19 24.47
CA PRO A 32 3.82 0.63 25.50
C PRO A 32 4.36 0.94 26.91
N ASN A 33 3.45 1.03 27.88
CA ASN A 33 3.80 1.37 29.27
C ASN A 33 4.56 0.26 30.02
N THR A 34 4.50 -0.98 29.53
CA THR A 34 5.10 -2.16 30.18
C THR A 34 6.35 -2.62 29.45
N SER A 35 6.18 -3.35 28.35
CA SER A 35 7.24 -3.96 27.55
C SER A 35 6.86 -3.92 26.09
N THR A 36 7.78 -3.43 25.26
CA THR A 36 7.62 -3.44 23.81
C THR A 36 7.61 -4.86 23.29
N GLU A 37 6.57 -5.22 22.53
CA GLU A 37 6.51 -6.50 21.82
C GLU A 37 7.65 -6.59 20.81
N LYS A 38 8.21 -7.79 20.68
CA LYS A 38 9.40 -8.04 19.86
C LYS A 38 9.18 -9.16 18.87
N ILE A 39 9.72 -9.00 17.67
CA ILE A 39 9.85 -10.05 16.67
C ILE A 39 11.34 -10.30 16.41
N ILE A 40 11.78 -11.52 16.64
CA ILE A 40 13.16 -11.95 16.41
C ILE A 40 13.20 -12.64 15.05
N MET A 41 14.02 -12.17 14.12
CA MET A 41 14.19 -12.79 12.80
C MET A 41 15.42 -13.70 12.77
N THR A 42 15.28 -14.90 12.24
CA THR A 42 16.41 -15.85 12.04
C THR A 42 17.12 -15.62 10.71
N LYS A 43 18.32 -16.20 10.58
CA LYS A 43 19.16 -16.02 9.38
C LYS A 43 18.56 -16.67 8.14
N GLN A 44 17.85 -17.78 8.31
CA GLN A 44 17.23 -18.57 7.26
C GLN A 44 16.20 -17.77 6.46
N CYS A 45 15.51 -16.82 7.11
CA CYS A 45 14.55 -15.94 6.45
C CYS A 45 15.16 -15.12 5.30
N LEU A 46 16.46 -14.81 5.35
CA LEU A 46 17.15 -14.01 4.32
C LEU A 46 17.19 -14.70 2.95
N GLU A 47 17.09 -16.04 2.92
CA GLU A 47 17.14 -16.83 1.68
C GLU A 47 15.79 -16.88 0.94
N VAL A 48 14.69 -16.52 1.63
CA VAL A 48 13.32 -16.68 1.10
C VAL A 48 12.56 -15.35 1.10
N ARG A 49 12.41 -14.74 2.27
CA ARG A 49 11.66 -13.48 2.49
C ARG A 49 12.34 -12.69 3.61
N GLY A 50 13.42 -11.99 3.26
CA GLY A 50 14.38 -11.41 4.21
C GLY A 50 13.92 -10.21 5.04
N HIS A 51 12.63 -9.85 5.00
CA HIS A 51 12.10 -8.71 5.74
C HIS A 51 10.80 -9.05 6.44
N ILE A 52 10.67 -8.56 7.68
CA ILE A 52 9.42 -8.47 8.42
C ILE A 52 9.30 -7.08 9.06
N VAL A 53 8.11 -6.52 9.02
CA VAL A 53 7.72 -5.30 9.73
C VAL A 53 6.40 -5.56 10.45
N ALA A 54 6.18 -4.94 11.60
CA ALA A 54 4.95 -5.16 12.36
C ALA A 54 4.51 -3.93 13.15
N ALA A 55 3.25 -3.94 13.57
CA ALA A 55 2.63 -2.90 14.38
C ALA A 55 1.48 -3.49 15.19
N ILE A 56 1.09 -2.80 16.27
CA ILE A 56 -0.05 -3.19 17.09
C ILE A 56 -1.09 -2.08 17.11
N LEU A 57 -2.36 -2.43 16.89
CA LEU A 57 -3.50 -1.58 17.17
C LEU A 57 -4.17 -2.07 18.46
N ARG A 58 -4.23 -1.20 19.48
CA ARG A 58 -4.82 -1.50 20.79
C ARG A 58 -6.25 -1.00 20.89
N ASP A 59 -7.07 -1.73 21.65
CA ASP A 59 -8.45 -1.36 21.98
C ASP A 59 -9.29 -0.96 20.75
N VAL A 60 -9.17 -1.74 19.67
CA VAL A 60 -9.94 -1.55 18.44
C VAL A 60 -11.40 -1.91 18.70
N THR A 61 -12.31 -1.10 18.16
CA THR A 61 -13.74 -1.40 18.15
C THR A 61 -14.22 -1.57 16.72
N PHE A 62 -14.43 -2.82 16.32
CA PHE A 62 -15.01 -3.14 15.02
C PHE A 62 -16.53 -3.18 15.05
N THR A 63 -17.13 -2.64 14.00
CA THR A 63 -18.47 -2.99 13.53
C THR A 63 -18.33 -4.01 12.41
N GLU A 64 -19.41 -4.65 12.00
CA GLU A 64 -19.39 -5.55 10.85
C GLU A 64 -18.86 -4.86 9.59
N ASP A 65 -19.26 -3.60 9.35
CA ASP A 65 -18.77 -2.79 8.23
C ASP A 65 -17.27 -2.50 8.31
N SER A 66 -16.77 -2.06 9.47
CA SER A 66 -15.33 -1.73 9.59
C SER A 66 -14.45 -2.98 9.59
N TYR A 67 -14.93 -4.11 10.09
CA TYR A 67 -14.26 -5.41 9.96
C TYR A 67 -14.19 -5.87 8.51
N ASN A 68 -15.32 -5.84 7.79
CA ASN A 68 -15.34 -6.21 6.36
C ASN A 68 -14.44 -5.27 5.54
N SER A 69 -14.43 -3.97 5.86
CA SER A 69 -13.51 -3.01 5.24
C SER A 69 -12.04 -3.30 5.54
N PHE A 70 -11.73 -3.80 6.74
CA PHE A 70 -10.36 -4.19 7.14
C PHE A 70 -9.86 -5.36 6.30
N ILE A 71 -10.67 -6.40 6.19
CA ILE A 71 -10.36 -7.59 5.38
C ILE A 71 -10.27 -7.23 3.88
N ASP A 72 -11.18 -6.40 3.35
CA ASP A 72 -11.11 -5.98 1.94
C ASP A 72 -9.84 -5.17 1.66
N LEU A 73 -9.45 -4.23 2.55
CA LEU A 73 -8.21 -3.47 2.37
C LEU A 73 -6.99 -4.40 2.34
N GLN A 74 -6.92 -5.39 3.26
CA GLN A 74 -5.85 -6.38 3.29
C GLN A 74 -5.74 -7.12 1.94
N GLU A 75 -6.85 -7.63 1.40
CA GLU A 75 -6.85 -8.35 0.12
C GLU A 75 -6.51 -7.43 -1.06
N LYS A 76 -6.98 -6.18 -1.07
CA LYS A 76 -6.61 -5.19 -2.11
C LYS A 76 -5.12 -4.87 -2.09
N LEU A 77 -4.52 -4.76 -0.91
CA LEU A 77 -3.08 -4.53 -0.77
C LEU A 77 -2.27 -5.75 -1.19
N HIS A 78 -2.73 -6.97 -0.87
CA HIS A 78 -2.13 -8.22 -1.37
C HIS A 78 -2.14 -8.30 -2.90
N GLN A 79 -3.27 -8.00 -3.54
CA GLN A 79 -3.41 -8.08 -5.00
C GLN A 79 -2.55 -7.03 -5.72
N ASN A 80 -2.56 -5.78 -5.23
CA ASN A 80 -1.92 -4.66 -5.92
C ASN A 80 -0.47 -4.45 -5.46
N ILE A 81 -0.25 -3.74 -4.35
CA ILE A 81 1.09 -3.35 -3.88
C ILE A 81 1.94 -4.59 -3.59
N GLY A 82 1.33 -5.64 -3.02
CA GLY A 82 1.96 -6.92 -2.74
C GLY A 82 2.19 -7.81 -3.98
N ARG A 83 1.69 -7.42 -5.16
CA ARG A 83 1.70 -8.20 -6.42
C ARG A 83 1.29 -9.66 -6.18
N LYS A 84 0.04 -9.88 -5.77
CA LYS A 84 -0.47 -11.21 -5.40
C LYS A 84 0.39 -11.89 -4.32
N ARG A 85 0.74 -11.13 -3.28
CA ARG A 85 1.58 -11.54 -2.13
C ARG A 85 3.05 -11.87 -2.44
N THR A 86 3.47 -11.89 -3.71
CA THR A 86 4.86 -12.15 -4.10
C THR A 86 5.82 -11.19 -3.41
N LEU A 87 5.51 -9.89 -3.37
CA LEU A 87 6.39 -8.88 -2.77
C LEU A 87 6.17 -8.72 -1.26
N VAL A 88 4.90 -8.70 -0.82
CA VAL A 88 4.50 -8.44 0.57
C VAL A 88 3.30 -9.30 0.91
N SER A 89 3.36 -10.02 2.03
CA SER A 89 2.24 -10.74 2.62
C SER A 89 1.93 -10.15 3.98
N ILE A 90 0.65 -10.03 4.30
CA ILE A 90 0.13 -9.36 5.51
C ILE A 90 -0.59 -10.43 6.30
N GLY A 91 -0.15 -10.66 7.52
CA GLY A 91 -0.90 -11.39 8.53
C GLY A 91 -1.50 -10.43 9.54
N THR A 92 -2.57 -10.89 10.16
CA THR A 92 -3.38 -10.14 11.10
C THR A 92 -3.82 -11.13 12.17
N HIS A 93 -3.50 -10.79 13.41
CA HIS A 93 -3.57 -11.70 14.54
C HIS A 93 -4.27 -11.05 15.73
N ASP A 94 -5.14 -11.80 16.38
CA ASP A 94 -5.68 -11.43 17.69
C ASP A 94 -4.56 -11.56 18.73
N LEU A 95 -4.03 -10.42 19.17
CA LEU A 95 -2.92 -10.34 20.10
C LEU A 95 -3.27 -10.91 21.47
N ASP A 96 -4.55 -10.91 21.85
CA ASP A 96 -4.99 -11.43 23.16
C ASP A 96 -4.95 -12.96 23.24
N THR A 97 -4.81 -13.63 22.09
CA THR A 97 -4.72 -15.10 22.00
C THR A 97 -3.28 -15.63 21.97
N VAL A 98 -2.29 -14.76 21.75
CA VAL A 98 -0.89 -15.14 21.50
C VAL A 98 0.05 -14.45 22.47
N LYS A 99 1.29 -14.93 22.58
CA LYS A 99 2.24 -14.36 23.54
C LYS A 99 3.63 -14.10 22.96
N GLY A 100 4.09 -12.86 23.05
CA GLY A 100 5.46 -12.50 22.68
C GLY A 100 6.54 -12.98 23.67
N PRO A 101 7.84 -12.89 23.31
CA PRO A 101 8.34 -12.41 22.02
C PRO A 101 8.00 -13.39 20.88
N PHE A 102 7.84 -12.86 19.68
CA PHE A 102 7.55 -13.61 18.47
C PHE A 102 8.83 -13.96 17.72
N LEU A 103 8.82 -15.05 16.97
CA LEU A 103 9.92 -15.49 16.11
C LEU A 103 9.46 -15.51 14.66
N TYR A 104 10.23 -14.88 13.78
CA TYR A 104 10.10 -15.03 12.33
C TYR A 104 11.25 -15.91 11.83
N ASP A 105 10.91 -17.13 11.42
CA ASP A 105 11.86 -18.18 11.07
C ASP A 105 11.54 -18.79 9.70
N ALA A 106 12.48 -19.51 9.10
CA ALA A 106 12.25 -20.31 7.91
C ALA A 106 12.79 -21.74 8.12
N ARG A 107 11.90 -22.72 8.01
CA ARG A 107 12.16 -24.12 8.37
C ARG A 107 11.92 -25.06 7.19
N SER A 108 12.49 -26.27 7.26
CA SER A 108 12.14 -27.35 6.33
C SER A 108 10.63 -27.61 6.38
N PRO A 109 9.96 -27.83 5.23
CA PRO A 109 8.52 -28.10 5.17
C PRO A 109 8.05 -29.23 6.10
N THR A 110 8.89 -30.26 6.29
CA THR A 110 8.64 -31.41 7.17
C THR A 110 8.59 -31.07 8.65
N ASN A 111 9.19 -29.95 9.06
CA ASN A 111 9.35 -29.55 10.46
C ASN A 111 8.37 -28.44 10.87
N ILE A 112 7.36 -28.19 10.04
CA ILE A 112 6.32 -27.18 10.25
C ILE A 112 5.02 -27.92 10.40
N CYS A 113 4.42 -27.89 11.59
CA CYS A 113 3.09 -28.41 11.87
C CYS A 113 2.21 -27.25 12.35
N PHE A 114 1.15 -26.92 11.62
CA PHE A 114 0.25 -25.84 12.02
C PHE A 114 -1.20 -26.12 11.63
N LYS A 115 -2.14 -25.49 12.33
CA LYS A 115 -3.58 -25.53 12.05
C LYS A 115 -3.96 -24.32 11.18
N PRO A 116 -4.22 -24.49 9.87
CA PRO A 116 -4.56 -23.37 9.00
C PRO A 116 -5.94 -22.80 9.32
N LEU A 117 -6.15 -21.54 8.96
CA LEU A 117 -7.43 -20.85 9.12
C LEU A 117 -8.60 -21.67 8.57
N ASN A 118 -9.65 -21.83 9.37
CA ASN A 118 -10.87 -22.60 9.03
C ASN A 118 -10.62 -24.09 8.71
N GLN A 119 -9.60 -24.71 9.29
CA GLN A 119 -9.39 -26.16 9.24
C GLN A 119 -9.50 -26.75 10.64
N ASP A 120 -9.93 -28.01 10.77
CA ASP A 120 -10.13 -28.64 12.08
C ASP A 120 -8.90 -29.37 12.62
N LYS A 121 -7.92 -29.65 11.74
CA LYS A 121 -6.74 -30.46 12.05
C LYS A 121 -5.45 -29.67 11.79
N GLU A 122 -4.40 -30.08 12.48
CA GLU A 122 -3.04 -29.68 12.16
C GLU A 122 -2.52 -30.45 10.96
N TYR A 123 -1.73 -29.78 10.14
CA TYR A 123 -1.09 -30.34 8.96
C TYR A 123 0.37 -29.93 8.91
N THR A 124 1.18 -30.78 8.29
CA THR A 124 2.53 -30.41 7.89
C THR A 124 2.50 -29.40 6.74
N ALA A 125 3.56 -28.62 6.55
CA ALA A 125 3.56 -27.66 5.43
C ALA A 125 3.46 -28.36 4.06
N GLU A 126 4.01 -29.56 3.89
CA GLU A 126 3.84 -30.35 2.65
C GLU A 126 2.38 -30.74 2.40
N GLU A 127 1.68 -31.20 3.44
CA GLU A 127 0.26 -31.52 3.36
C GLU A 127 -0.56 -30.29 3.00
N ILE A 128 -0.19 -29.12 3.51
CA ILE A 128 -0.87 -27.85 3.22
C ILE A 128 -0.67 -27.42 1.77
N MET A 129 0.54 -27.57 1.24
CA MET A 129 0.81 -27.32 -0.18
C MET A 129 -0.03 -28.23 -1.08
N ASN A 130 -0.21 -29.49 -0.68
CA ASN A 130 -1.06 -30.44 -1.40
C ASN A 130 -2.56 -30.12 -1.25
N LEU A 131 -3.02 -29.82 -0.04
CA LEU A 131 -4.40 -29.46 0.29
C LEU A 131 -4.88 -28.26 -0.55
N TYR A 132 -4.04 -27.24 -0.67
CA TYR A 132 -4.41 -26.01 -1.37
C TYR A 132 -4.10 -26.01 -2.87
N ASN A 133 -3.50 -27.07 -3.42
CA ASN A 133 -3.15 -27.14 -4.84
C ASN A 133 -4.38 -27.00 -5.76
N ASN A 134 -5.53 -27.48 -5.31
CA ASN A 134 -6.82 -27.36 -6.02
C ASN A 134 -7.73 -26.26 -5.46
N HIS A 135 -7.30 -25.53 -4.42
CA HIS A 135 -8.11 -24.51 -3.79
C HIS A 135 -8.29 -23.29 -4.71
N ALA A 136 -9.54 -22.85 -4.92
CA ALA A 136 -9.89 -21.83 -5.91
C ALA A 136 -9.04 -20.55 -5.80
N GLN A 137 -8.84 -20.06 -4.56
CA GLN A 137 -8.11 -18.80 -4.29
C GLN A 137 -6.64 -19.00 -3.93
N LEU A 138 -6.31 -19.96 -3.04
CA LEU A 138 -4.97 -20.13 -2.50
C LEU A 138 -3.97 -20.79 -3.45
N LYS A 139 -4.42 -21.58 -4.43
CA LYS A 139 -3.52 -22.27 -5.39
C LYS A 139 -2.55 -21.32 -6.09
N GLN A 140 -2.99 -20.08 -6.33
CA GLN A 140 -2.19 -19.09 -7.03
C GLN A 140 -1.02 -18.56 -6.20
N TYR A 141 -0.96 -18.82 -4.88
CA TYR A 141 0.11 -18.33 -4.01
C TYR A 141 1.16 -19.40 -3.69
N LEU A 142 0.85 -20.69 -3.88
CA LEU A 142 1.74 -21.79 -3.50
C LEU A 142 3.09 -21.71 -4.22
N HIS A 143 3.07 -21.36 -5.51
CA HIS A 143 4.29 -21.24 -6.33
C HIS A 143 5.30 -20.20 -5.82
N ILE A 144 4.89 -19.30 -4.91
CA ILE A 144 5.79 -18.26 -4.39
C ILE A 144 6.92 -18.87 -3.56
N ILE A 145 6.64 -19.93 -2.79
CA ILE A 145 7.63 -20.58 -1.92
C ILE A 145 7.82 -22.07 -2.21
N LYS A 146 6.99 -22.69 -3.08
CA LYS A 146 6.99 -24.14 -3.31
C LYS A 146 8.37 -24.76 -3.56
N ASP A 147 9.19 -24.09 -4.36
CA ASP A 147 10.50 -24.61 -4.78
C ASP A 147 11.65 -24.20 -3.84
N SER A 148 11.33 -23.48 -2.75
CA SER A 148 12.30 -23.10 -1.72
C SER A 148 12.59 -24.27 -0.77
N PRO A 149 13.86 -24.48 -0.34
CA PRO A 149 14.18 -25.49 0.67
C PRO A 149 13.62 -25.17 2.07
N PHE A 150 13.33 -23.89 2.33
CA PHE A 150 12.77 -23.42 3.61
C PHE A 150 11.50 -22.64 3.38
N TYR A 151 10.51 -22.83 4.26
CA TYR A 151 9.27 -22.08 4.25
C TYR A 151 9.18 -21.17 5.49
N PRO A 152 8.78 -19.90 5.31
CA PRO A 152 8.74 -18.95 6.40
C PRO A 152 7.53 -19.19 7.31
N VAL A 153 7.71 -18.95 8.60
CA VAL A 153 6.71 -19.05 9.66
C VAL A 153 6.88 -17.90 10.64
N VAL A 154 5.76 -17.44 11.20
CA VAL A 154 5.77 -16.56 12.37
C VAL A 154 5.20 -17.37 13.53
N GLU A 155 5.89 -17.44 14.66
CA GLU A 155 5.45 -18.15 15.85
C GLU A 155 5.56 -17.30 17.11
N ASP A 156 4.81 -17.68 18.13
CA ASP A 156 4.81 -17.04 19.45
C ASP A 156 5.82 -17.70 20.41
N SER A 157 5.93 -17.17 21.63
CA SER A 157 6.83 -17.69 22.67
C SER A 157 6.47 -19.08 23.20
N ASN A 158 5.24 -19.56 22.95
CA ASN A 158 4.80 -20.91 23.30
C ASN A 158 5.07 -21.91 22.16
N GLY A 159 5.63 -21.47 21.04
CA GLY A 159 5.87 -22.28 19.84
C GLY A 159 4.63 -22.46 18.96
N ILE A 160 3.58 -21.64 19.15
CA ILE A 160 2.38 -21.69 18.32
C ILE A 160 2.62 -20.88 17.04
N ILE A 161 2.45 -21.53 15.88
CA ILE A 161 2.58 -20.87 14.58
C ILE A 161 1.36 -19.99 14.31
N LEU A 162 1.61 -18.69 14.13
CA LEU A 162 0.61 -17.66 13.87
C LEU A 162 0.27 -17.55 12.39
N SER A 163 1.28 -17.61 11.53
CA SER A 163 1.09 -17.53 10.08
C SER A 163 2.13 -18.35 9.33
N PHE A 164 1.75 -18.74 8.13
CA PHE A 164 2.58 -19.43 7.15
C PHE A 164 2.68 -18.57 5.88
N PRO A 165 3.50 -17.50 5.90
CA PRO A 165 3.55 -16.57 4.78
C PRO A 165 4.13 -17.22 3.52
N PRO A 166 3.73 -16.78 2.32
CA PRO A 166 2.65 -15.85 2.00
C PRO A 166 1.28 -16.55 1.83
N ILE A 167 1.12 -17.77 2.34
CA ILE A 167 0.01 -18.66 1.99
C ILE A 167 -1.23 -18.37 2.84
N ILE A 168 -1.15 -18.56 4.16
CA ILE A 168 -2.32 -18.50 5.04
C ILE A 168 -1.93 -18.20 6.50
N ASN A 169 -2.86 -17.61 7.25
CA ASN A 169 -2.75 -17.44 8.70
C ASN A 169 -3.21 -18.71 9.44
N GLY A 170 -2.83 -18.82 10.70
CA GLY A 170 -3.30 -19.85 11.62
C GLY A 170 -4.71 -19.57 12.13
N ASP A 171 -5.42 -20.62 12.53
CA ASP A 171 -6.76 -20.54 13.11
C ASP A 171 -6.74 -19.99 14.55
N HIS A 172 -5.66 -20.27 15.29
CA HIS A 172 -5.52 -19.91 16.71
C HIS A 172 -5.59 -18.40 16.97
N SER A 173 -4.93 -17.61 16.11
CA SER A 173 -4.84 -16.15 16.24
C SER A 173 -5.80 -15.41 15.31
N LYS A 174 -6.87 -16.06 14.86
CA LYS A 174 -7.85 -15.48 13.95
C LYS A 174 -8.54 -14.25 14.56
N ILE A 175 -8.52 -13.14 13.82
CA ILE A 175 -9.29 -11.94 14.21
C ILE A 175 -10.79 -12.13 14.00
N THR A 176 -11.58 -11.65 14.95
CA THR A 176 -13.04 -11.66 14.96
C THR A 176 -13.59 -10.26 15.23
N LEU A 177 -14.92 -10.11 15.28
CA LEU A 177 -15.55 -8.84 15.66
C LEU A 177 -15.25 -8.43 17.11
N ASP A 178 -14.96 -9.41 17.97
CA ASP A 178 -14.72 -9.19 19.40
C ASP A 178 -13.25 -8.84 19.70
N THR A 179 -12.34 -9.08 18.74
CA THR A 179 -10.90 -8.80 18.87
C THR A 179 -10.66 -7.33 19.22
N LYS A 180 -9.88 -7.09 20.28
CA LYS A 180 -9.53 -5.74 20.75
C LYS A 180 -8.12 -5.35 20.37
N ASN A 181 -7.16 -6.28 20.46
CA ASN A 181 -5.76 -5.98 20.20
C ASN A 181 -5.33 -6.76 18.96
N ILE A 182 -4.83 -6.03 17.95
CA ILE A 182 -4.48 -6.63 16.66
C ILE A 182 -2.98 -6.46 16.45
N LEU A 183 -2.27 -7.58 16.35
CA LEU A 183 -0.92 -7.62 15.82
C LEU A 183 -1.01 -7.74 14.29
N ILE A 184 -0.34 -6.83 13.59
CA ILE A 184 -0.27 -6.82 12.13
C ILE A 184 1.18 -6.98 11.75
N GLU A 185 1.51 -8.07 11.07
CA GLU A 185 2.86 -8.33 10.56
C GLU A 185 2.86 -8.44 9.03
N CYS A 186 3.89 -7.89 8.40
CA CYS A 186 4.09 -7.90 6.96
C CYS A 186 5.43 -8.54 6.63
N THR A 187 5.42 -9.72 6.00
CA THR A 187 6.63 -10.39 5.50
C THR A 187 6.85 -10.08 4.03
N ALA A 188 8.09 -9.81 3.65
CA ALA A 188 8.38 -9.25 2.33
C ALA A 188 9.77 -9.61 1.80
N ILE A 189 9.89 -9.51 0.48
CA ILE A 189 11.17 -9.39 -0.23
C ILE A 189 11.54 -7.93 -0.50
N ASP A 190 10.57 -7.01 -0.45
CA ASP A 190 10.77 -5.58 -0.60
C ASP A 190 10.37 -4.86 0.69
N LEU A 191 11.38 -4.41 1.45
CA LEU A 191 11.18 -3.70 2.72
C LEU A 191 10.38 -2.40 2.56
N THR A 192 10.60 -1.65 1.48
CA THR A 192 9.94 -0.36 1.26
C THR A 192 8.44 -0.58 1.08
N LYS A 193 8.05 -1.57 0.28
CA LYS A 193 6.64 -1.94 0.09
C LYS A 193 6.02 -2.49 1.37
N ALA A 194 6.77 -3.26 2.17
CA ALA A 194 6.29 -3.75 3.45
C ALA A 194 5.95 -2.59 4.40
N LYS A 195 6.82 -1.58 4.50
CA LYS A 195 6.57 -0.36 5.29
C LYS A 195 5.34 0.40 4.79
N VAL A 196 5.20 0.57 3.47
CA VAL A 196 4.05 1.25 2.85
C VAL A 196 2.74 0.53 3.20
N VAL A 197 2.71 -0.79 3.04
CA VAL A 197 1.53 -1.61 3.31
C VAL A 197 1.16 -1.57 4.80
N LEU A 198 2.14 -1.72 5.69
CA LEU A 198 1.93 -1.63 7.14
C LEU A 198 1.38 -0.26 7.52
N ASN A 199 2.05 0.82 7.09
CA ASN A 199 1.64 2.20 7.36
C ASN A 199 0.22 2.48 6.84
N THR A 200 -0.11 1.99 5.65
CA THR A 200 -1.46 2.17 5.06
C THR A 200 -2.55 1.54 5.92
N ILE A 201 -2.36 0.30 6.37
CA ILE A 201 -3.36 -0.39 7.19
C ILE A 201 -3.50 0.28 8.56
N VAL A 202 -2.38 0.52 9.25
CA VAL A 202 -2.44 1.08 10.61
C VAL A 202 -2.99 2.50 10.61
N CYS A 203 -2.62 3.34 9.64
CA CYS A 203 -3.20 4.68 9.51
C CYS A 203 -4.71 4.61 9.23
N ALA A 204 -5.15 3.74 8.32
CA ALA A 204 -6.57 3.62 7.97
C ALA A 204 -7.44 3.16 9.15
N PHE A 205 -6.94 2.26 9.99
CA PHE A 205 -7.74 1.63 11.05
C PHE A 205 -7.46 2.15 12.47
N SER A 206 -6.40 2.93 12.68
CA SER A 206 -6.12 3.59 13.97
C SER A 206 -7.23 4.55 14.44
N GLN A 207 -8.12 4.99 13.55
CA GLN A 207 -9.30 5.79 13.91
C GLN A 207 -10.34 5.01 14.75
N TYR A 208 -10.30 3.67 14.71
CA TYR A 208 -11.18 2.78 15.45
C TYR A 208 -10.58 2.31 16.79
N CYS A 209 -9.34 2.70 17.09
CA CYS A 209 -8.74 2.50 18.41
C CYS A 209 -9.38 3.45 19.43
N LYS A 210 -9.45 3.02 20.69
CA LYS A 210 -9.92 3.86 21.82
C LYS A 210 -9.19 5.20 21.88
N THR A 211 -7.86 5.17 21.78
CA THR A 211 -7.04 6.35 21.54
C THR A 211 -6.84 6.46 20.02
N LYS A 212 -7.53 7.43 19.40
CA LYS A 212 -7.53 7.57 17.95
C LYS A 212 -6.15 7.93 17.41
N TYR A 213 -5.81 7.38 16.25
CA TYR A 213 -4.58 7.68 15.50
C TYR A 213 -3.27 7.32 16.23
N THR A 214 -3.35 6.50 17.28
CA THR A 214 -2.17 5.95 17.96
C THR A 214 -1.92 4.51 17.55
N ILE A 215 -0.67 4.21 17.24
CA ILE A 215 -0.22 2.88 16.86
C ILE A 215 0.89 2.46 17.82
N GLU A 216 0.76 1.27 18.42
CA GLU A 216 1.78 0.71 19.29
C GLU A 216 2.92 0.13 18.46
N MET A 217 4.14 0.49 18.85
CA MET A 217 5.37 0.14 18.17
C MET A 217 5.81 -1.29 18.51
N VAL A 218 6.36 -1.99 17.51
CA VAL A 218 6.98 -3.32 17.64
C VAL A 218 8.46 -3.23 17.32
N GLU A 219 9.28 -3.88 18.14
CA GLU A 219 10.72 -4.04 17.91
C GLU A 219 10.99 -5.27 17.03
N VAL A 220 11.78 -5.10 15.96
CA VAL A 220 12.21 -6.20 15.10
C VAL A 220 13.72 -6.35 15.17
N LEU A 221 14.19 -7.47 15.69
CA LEU A 221 15.60 -7.83 15.80
C LEU A 221 16.03 -8.65 14.57
N TYR A 222 16.95 -8.12 13.79
CA TYR A 222 17.51 -8.79 12.62
C TYR A 222 18.68 -9.72 13.00
N PRO A 223 19.01 -10.74 12.19
CA PRO A 223 20.10 -11.70 12.45
C PRO A 223 21.48 -11.06 12.60
N ASN A 224 21.67 -9.85 12.05
CA ASN A 224 22.92 -9.08 12.15
C ASN A 224 23.03 -8.27 13.46
N GLY A 225 22.07 -8.42 14.38
CA GLY A 225 22.01 -7.70 15.65
C GLY A 225 21.39 -6.30 15.55
N GLN A 226 20.96 -5.86 14.37
CA GLN A 226 20.28 -4.58 14.22
C GLN A 226 18.85 -4.67 14.75
N VAL A 227 18.44 -3.64 15.50
CA VAL A 227 17.07 -3.49 15.99
C VAL A 227 16.42 -2.36 15.20
N PHE A 228 15.24 -2.65 14.66
CA PHE A 228 14.39 -1.68 13.99
C PHE A 228 13.07 -1.53 14.74
N HIS A 229 12.48 -0.36 14.63
CA HIS A 229 11.21 -0.02 15.26
C HIS A 229 10.16 0.24 14.19
N TYR A 230 9.02 -0.43 14.28
CA TYR A 230 7.92 -0.31 13.32
C TYR A 230 6.59 -0.05 14.01
N PRO A 231 5.64 0.65 13.36
CA PRO A 231 5.76 1.27 12.05
C PRO A 231 6.63 2.55 12.07
N ASP A 232 7.20 2.93 10.93
CA ASP A 232 7.95 4.19 10.79
C ASP A 232 7.01 5.26 10.22
N LEU A 233 6.33 6.01 11.09
CA LEU A 233 5.33 7.03 10.74
C LEU A 233 5.91 8.44 10.68
N LYS A 234 7.04 8.61 9.97
CA LYS A 234 7.67 9.92 9.79
C LYS A 234 6.84 10.83 8.89
N TYR A 235 6.59 12.04 9.38
CA TYR A 235 6.11 13.16 8.59
C TYR A 235 7.28 13.80 7.85
N ARG A 236 7.17 13.90 6.52
CA ARG A 236 8.24 14.47 5.67
C ARG A 236 7.91 15.91 5.37
N THR A 237 8.91 16.79 5.43
CA THR A 237 8.71 18.20 5.11
C THR A 237 9.23 18.51 3.72
N ILE A 238 8.39 19.13 2.90
CA ILE A 238 8.76 19.63 1.56
C ILE A 238 8.55 21.14 1.54
N GLU A 239 9.55 21.88 1.06
CA GLU A 239 9.42 23.31 0.81
C GLU A 239 9.18 23.56 -0.68
N ILE A 240 8.17 24.38 -1.00
CA ILE A 240 7.89 24.84 -2.36
C ILE A 240 7.79 26.36 -2.41
N ASP A 241 7.95 26.91 -3.61
CA ASP A 241 7.76 28.32 -3.92
C ASP A 241 6.38 28.54 -4.55
N CYS A 242 5.60 29.49 -4.00
CA CYS A 242 4.22 29.76 -4.43
C CYS A 242 4.17 30.20 -5.90
N GLU A 243 5.03 31.15 -6.29
CA GLU A 243 5.06 31.69 -7.65
C GLU A 243 5.41 30.61 -8.67
N LYS A 244 6.39 29.76 -8.34
CA LYS A 244 6.78 28.64 -9.19
C LYS A 244 5.62 27.65 -9.37
N ALA A 245 4.92 27.30 -8.28
CA ALA A 245 3.77 26.39 -8.33
C ALA A 245 2.64 26.95 -9.20
N MET A 246 2.26 28.21 -8.97
CA MET A 246 1.22 28.89 -9.74
C MET A 246 1.55 29.00 -11.23
N LYS A 247 2.81 29.34 -11.56
CA LYS A 247 3.27 29.40 -12.95
C LYS A 247 3.27 28.02 -13.60
N TYR A 248 3.65 26.97 -12.87
CA TYR A 248 3.66 25.61 -13.38
C TYR A 248 2.25 25.11 -13.72
N ILE A 249 1.28 25.40 -12.85
CA ILE A 249 -0.12 24.98 -13.03
C ILE A 249 -0.87 25.90 -14.01
N GLY A 250 -0.48 27.18 -14.10
CA GLY A 250 -1.15 28.18 -14.93
C GLY A 250 -2.35 28.84 -14.24
N ILE A 251 -2.28 29.04 -12.92
CA ILE A 251 -3.33 29.70 -12.12
C ILE A 251 -2.81 30.99 -11.48
N LYS A 252 -3.73 31.88 -11.11
CA LYS A 252 -3.44 33.11 -10.36
C LYS A 252 -4.22 33.05 -9.05
N GLN A 253 -3.53 32.84 -7.93
CA GLN A 253 -4.11 32.73 -6.59
C GLN A 253 -3.18 33.38 -5.56
N THR A 254 -3.63 33.52 -4.31
CA THR A 254 -2.77 33.96 -3.20
C THR A 254 -2.15 32.77 -2.45
N ALA A 255 -1.09 33.02 -1.67
CA ALA A 255 -0.47 31.98 -0.86
C ALA A 255 -1.45 31.35 0.14
N GLU A 256 -2.36 32.14 0.71
CA GLU A 256 -3.40 31.69 1.64
C GLU A 256 -4.41 30.76 0.95
N GLU A 257 -4.79 31.06 -0.30
CA GLU A 257 -5.66 30.19 -1.09
C GLU A 257 -4.97 28.86 -1.43
N LEU A 258 -3.67 28.88 -1.75
CA LEU A 258 -2.88 27.65 -1.96
C LEU A 258 -2.86 26.79 -0.67
N VAL A 259 -2.69 27.40 0.50
CA VAL A 259 -2.75 26.68 1.79
C VAL A 259 -4.12 26.03 1.99
N SER A 260 -5.20 26.73 1.66
CA SER A 260 -6.57 26.16 1.72
C SER A 260 -6.74 24.98 0.77
N LEU A 261 -6.23 25.08 -0.46
CA LEU A 261 -6.28 24.00 -1.45
C LEU A 261 -5.50 22.76 -0.99
N LEU A 262 -4.28 22.95 -0.47
CA LEU A 262 -3.45 21.86 0.06
C LEU A 262 -4.07 21.22 1.31
N SER A 263 -4.69 22.01 2.17
CA SER A 263 -5.38 21.50 3.36
C SER A 263 -6.53 20.56 2.99
N ARG A 264 -7.28 20.85 1.90
CA ARG A 264 -8.32 19.96 1.36
C ARG A 264 -7.75 18.62 0.84
N MET A 265 -6.48 18.60 0.46
CA MET A 265 -5.75 17.38 0.08
C MET A 265 -5.10 16.68 1.30
N SER A 266 -5.48 17.07 2.52
CA SER A 266 -4.91 16.57 3.78
C SER A 266 -3.41 16.83 3.93
N LEU A 267 -2.90 17.89 3.29
CA LEU A 267 -1.52 18.33 3.39
C LEU A 267 -1.45 19.56 4.29
N LYS A 268 -0.98 19.37 5.52
CA LYS A 268 -0.83 20.47 6.46
C LYS A 268 0.29 21.39 5.99
N THR A 269 -0.03 22.67 5.80
CA THR A 269 0.86 23.63 5.15
C THR A 269 0.98 24.88 5.99
N SER A 270 2.19 25.41 6.12
CA SER A 270 2.48 26.70 6.76
C SER A 270 3.20 27.65 5.80
N ILE A 271 2.91 28.95 5.93
CA ILE A 271 3.54 29.99 5.12
C ILE A 271 4.84 30.43 5.81
N LYS A 272 5.94 30.45 5.06
CA LYS A 272 7.26 30.89 5.48
C LYS A 272 7.73 32.04 4.58
N ASN A 273 8.09 33.18 5.19
CA ASN A 273 8.61 34.36 4.48
C ASN A 273 7.71 34.85 3.31
N GLY A 274 6.39 34.72 3.43
CA GLY A 274 5.39 35.22 2.47
C GLY A 274 5.28 34.45 1.13
N ASN A 275 6.40 33.97 0.56
CA ASN A 275 6.42 33.32 -0.76
C ASN A 275 6.76 31.82 -0.75
N LYS A 276 7.23 31.27 0.38
CA LYS A 276 7.54 29.84 0.50
C LYS A 276 6.48 29.14 1.34
N LEU A 277 6.09 27.94 0.92
CA LEU A 277 5.23 27.06 1.70
C LEU A 277 6.05 25.89 2.23
N THR A 278 5.85 25.57 3.49
CA THR A 278 6.36 24.37 4.13
C THR A 278 5.20 23.39 4.28
N ILE A 279 5.26 22.28 3.54
CA ILE A 279 4.23 21.25 3.52
C ILE A 279 4.71 20.07 4.36
N GLU A 280 3.86 19.64 5.28
CA GLU A 280 4.03 18.44 6.08
C GLU A 280 3.28 17.28 5.39
N VAL A 281 4.04 16.37 4.77
CA VAL A 281 3.52 15.20 4.06
C VAL A 281 3.30 14.06 5.06
N PRO A 282 2.04 13.60 5.23
CA PRO A 282 1.72 12.56 6.18
C PRO A 282 2.27 11.19 5.73
N PRO A 283 2.43 10.23 6.67
CA PRO A 283 2.90 8.89 6.36
C PRO A 283 1.95 8.10 5.45
N THR A 284 0.72 8.58 5.25
CA THR A 284 -0.25 7.99 4.31
C THR A 284 0.04 8.32 2.84
N ARG A 285 0.80 9.40 2.56
CA ARG A 285 1.12 9.87 1.20
C ARG A 285 2.51 9.43 0.78
N HIS A 286 2.61 8.17 0.36
CA HIS A 286 3.85 7.58 -0.15
C HIS A 286 4.18 7.96 -1.60
N ASP A 287 3.16 8.41 -2.34
CA ASP A 287 3.22 8.88 -3.72
C ASP A 287 3.94 10.23 -3.87
N VAL A 288 3.95 11.06 -2.81
CA VAL A 288 4.65 12.35 -2.82
C VAL A 288 6.15 12.12 -2.67
N LEU A 289 6.88 12.32 -3.76
CA LEU A 289 8.34 12.17 -3.85
C LEU A 289 9.03 13.47 -4.29
N HIS A 290 8.32 14.35 -4.99
CA HIS A 290 8.84 15.59 -5.55
C HIS A 290 7.84 16.74 -5.39
N ALA A 291 8.32 17.98 -5.55
CA ALA A 291 7.47 19.17 -5.52
C ALA A 291 6.35 19.15 -6.59
N CYS A 292 6.54 18.41 -7.68
CA CYS A 292 5.53 18.29 -8.75
C CYS A 292 4.27 17.56 -8.29
N ASP A 293 4.40 16.61 -7.37
CA ASP A 293 3.25 15.88 -6.82
C ASP A 293 2.38 16.82 -5.96
N ILE A 294 3.03 17.80 -5.30
CA ILE A 294 2.32 18.87 -4.59
C ILE A 294 1.62 19.82 -5.59
N TYR A 295 2.24 20.10 -6.75
CA TYR A 295 1.59 20.92 -7.78
C TYR A 295 0.37 20.21 -8.38
N GLU A 296 0.44 18.89 -8.54
CA GLU A 296 -0.70 18.06 -8.94
C GLU A 296 -1.85 18.18 -7.93
N ASP A 297 -1.57 18.03 -6.63
CA ASP A 297 -2.56 18.16 -5.56
C ASP A 297 -3.24 19.55 -5.55
N ILE A 298 -2.47 20.62 -5.75
CA ILE A 298 -3.01 21.99 -5.88
C ILE A 298 -3.97 22.07 -7.07
N ALA A 299 -3.58 21.50 -8.21
CA ALA A 299 -4.39 21.53 -9.42
C ALA A 299 -5.67 20.69 -9.31
N ILE A 300 -5.60 19.53 -8.64
CA ILE A 300 -6.77 18.69 -8.31
C ILE A 300 -7.73 19.45 -7.39
N ALA A 301 -7.21 20.03 -6.29
CA ALA A 301 -8.02 20.77 -5.32
C ALA A 301 -8.67 22.01 -5.95
N TYR A 302 -7.95 22.70 -6.83
CA TYR A 302 -8.47 23.83 -7.59
C TYR A 302 -9.58 23.39 -8.57
N GLY A 303 -9.34 22.26 -9.23
CA GLY A 303 -10.20 21.63 -10.22
C GLY A 303 -9.72 21.95 -11.64
N TYR A 304 -9.28 20.95 -12.39
CA TYR A 304 -8.70 21.11 -13.73
C TYR A 304 -9.60 21.89 -14.69
N ASN A 305 -10.91 21.75 -14.60
CA ASN A 305 -11.86 22.44 -15.47
C ASN A 305 -11.91 23.97 -15.25
N LYS A 306 -11.37 24.47 -14.13
CA LYS A 306 -11.26 25.91 -13.84
C LYS A 306 -9.95 26.51 -14.34
N ILE A 307 -9.00 25.69 -14.77
CA ILE A 307 -7.73 26.18 -15.32
C ILE A 307 -7.99 26.70 -16.73
N GLN A 308 -7.61 27.95 -16.98
CA GLN A 308 -7.80 28.55 -18.29
C GLN A 308 -6.93 27.82 -19.32
N LYS A 309 -7.57 27.29 -20.37
CA LYS A 309 -6.85 26.69 -21.50
C LYS A 309 -6.08 27.79 -22.24
N THR A 310 -4.80 27.57 -22.47
CA THR A 310 -3.93 28.46 -23.23
C THR A 310 -3.32 27.69 -24.41
N ILE A 311 -2.92 28.42 -25.46
CA ILE A 311 -2.17 27.86 -26.58
C ILE A 311 -0.71 28.23 -26.36
N PRO A 312 0.23 27.28 -26.42
CA PRO A 312 1.65 27.60 -26.26
C PRO A 312 2.11 28.50 -27.40
N TYR A 313 2.80 29.60 -27.05
CA TYR A 313 3.38 30.53 -28.02
C TYR A 313 4.69 29.96 -28.58
N LEU A 314 4.58 28.95 -29.45
CA LEU A 314 5.69 28.31 -30.13
C LEU A 314 5.39 28.26 -31.63
N PHE A 315 6.26 28.86 -32.44
CA PHE A 315 6.19 28.75 -33.89
C PHE A 315 7.07 27.59 -34.34
N THR A 316 6.48 26.57 -34.93
CA THR A 316 7.18 25.43 -35.49
C THR A 316 6.75 25.23 -36.95
N ILE A 317 7.69 24.84 -37.80
CA ILE A 317 7.40 24.43 -39.19
C ILE A 317 7.27 22.91 -39.15
N ALA A 318 6.13 22.39 -39.63
CA ALA A 318 5.91 20.96 -39.73
C ALA A 318 6.63 20.38 -40.95
N GLU A 319 7.16 19.16 -40.82
CA GLU A 319 7.75 18.40 -41.92
C GLU A 319 7.16 16.99 -41.94
N GLU A 320 6.83 16.50 -43.14
CA GLU A 320 6.32 15.14 -43.33
C GLU A 320 7.47 14.13 -43.28
N CYS A 321 7.26 12.99 -42.63
CA CYS A 321 8.21 11.88 -42.75
C CYS A 321 8.24 11.39 -44.21
N PRO A 322 9.39 11.41 -44.91
CA PRO A 322 9.46 11.10 -46.35
C PRO A 322 8.87 9.74 -46.73
N LEU A 323 9.03 8.73 -45.86
CA LEU A 323 8.48 7.40 -46.07
C LEU A 323 6.94 7.40 -46.06
N ASN A 324 6.32 8.12 -45.13
CA ASN A 324 4.86 8.23 -45.05
C ASN A 324 4.33 9.00 -46.26
N LYS A 325 4.98 10.12 -46.61
CA LYS A 325 4.64 10.92 -47.80
C LYS A 325 4.63 10.07 -49.06
N LEU A 326 5.69 9.28 -49.28
CA LEU A 326 5.77 8.35 -50.41
C LEU A 326 4.67 7.27 -50.31
N SER A 327 4.46 6.70 -49.13
CA SER A 327 3.45 5.66 -48.93
C SER A 327 2.04 6.16 -49.25
N ASP A 328 1.70 7.39 -48.86
CA ASP A 328 0.39 8.02 -49.15
C ASP A 328 0.21 8.33 -50.64
N GLN A 329 1.29 8.77 -51.30
CA GLN A 329 1.29 8.93 -52.76
C GLN A 329 1.05 7.58 -53.46
N LEU A 330 1.75 6.52 -53.03
CA LEU A 330 1.59 5.18 -53.60
C LEU A 330 0.20 4.59 -53.33
N ARG A 331 -0.39 4.80 -52.15
CA ARG A 331 -1.77 4.37 -51.84
C ARG A 331 -2.77 4.94 -52.85
N THR A 332 -2.63 6.22 -53.17
CA THR A 332 -3.52 6.92 -54.11
C THR A 332 -3.40 6.33 -55.51
N GLU A 333 -2.17 6.11 -55.99
CA GLU A 333 -1.94 5.50 -57.31
C GLU A 333 -2.45 4.04 -57.38
N LEU A 334 -2.27 3.25 -56.33
CA LEU A 334 -2.81 1.89 -56.25
C LEU A 334 -4.35 1.87 -56.28
N ALA A 335 -4.99 2.85 -55.63
CA ALA A 335 -6.44 3.01 -55.70
C ALA A 335 -6.91 3.34 -57.12
N TYR A 336 -6.22 4.24 -57.84
CA TYR A 336 -6.53 4.53 -59.25
C TYR A 336 -6.31 3.33 -60.17
N ALA A 337 -5.37 2.44 -59.84
CA ALA A 337 -5.15 1.19 -60.56
C ALA A 337 -6.21 0.10 -60.26
N GLY A 338 -7.21 0.38 -59.42
CA GLY A 338 -8.32 -0.52 -59.11
C GLY A 338 -8.07 -1.46 -57.94
N PHE A 339 -6.98 -1.29 -57.17
CA PHE A 339 -6.75 -2.06 -55.94
C PHE A 339 -7.53 -1.45 -54.77
N THR A 340 -8.01 -2.30 -53.87
CA THR A 340 -8.65 -1.89 -52.61
C THR A 340 -7.65 -2.10 -51.47
N GLU A 341 -7.36 -1.04 -50.72
CA GLU A 341 -6.47 -1.13 -49.55
C GLU A 341 -7.09 -2.04 -48.47
N ALA A 342 -6.26 -2.88 -47.87
CA ALA A 342 -6.64 -3.74 -46.76
C ALA A 342 -5.73 -3.49 -45.55
N LEU A 343 -6.29 -3.55 -44.35
CA LEU A 343 -5.54 -3.44 -43.10
C LEU A 343 -5.43 -4.82 -42.45
N THR A 344 -4.26 -5.44 -42.59
CA THR A 344 -3.97 -6.76 -42.00
C THR A 344 -3.33 -6.63 -40.63
N PHE A 345 -3.45 -7.67 -39.80
CA PHE A 345 -2.69 -7.75 -38.55
C PHE A 345 -1.19 -7.92 -38.85
N SER A 346 -0.36 -7.20 -38.10
CA SER A 346 1.11 -7.37 -38.15
C SER A 346 1.59 -8.64 -37.45
N LEU A 347 0.75 -9.23 -36.61
CA LEU A 347 0.97 -10.53 -35.96
C LEU A 347 -0.07 -11.50 -36.51
N VAL A 348 0.42 -12.58 -37.12
CA VAL A 348 -0.37 -13.65 -37.72
C VAL A 348 -0.16 -14.95 -36.98
#